data_AF-A0A5N5X068-F1
#
_entry.id   AF-A0A5N5X068-F1
#
_cell.length_a   1.000
_cell.length_b   1.000
_cell.length_c   1.000
_cell.angle_alpha   90.00
_cell.angle_beta   90.00
_cell.angle_gamma   90.00
#
_symmetry.space_group_name_H-M   'P 1'
#
loop_
_entity.id
_entity.type
_entity.pdbx_description
1 polymer ?
#
loop_
_entity_poly.entity_id
_entity_poly.type
_entity_poly.pdbx_seq_one_letter_code
_entity_poly.pdbx_strand_id
1 'polypeptide(L)'
;MHSFQGWLSPLVFLCHVQWVTSKVVQFELNLTWENHEVAGATRKMVRSNGQFPAFVDIFFLTGIEQRGTPWSDGVPGLSQRPVPPGDQYLYKWKATYHRTHMYHAHTRSQIDDGLHLTSEEIWQAQLASGIERSVMCQPQDRINALTTPEQKLALGNRTYTDMGCLPPGKPVNASLTPKGFFRGCEPSQGQTEVFEVAPTSRHKSWDMLSMAGTTQLIFSIDQHPLYVSAVGGGYIEPLHVDAITIPIGTRCSVMVRLDQPASGYTVRAANSGANQVINGTGVMTYKTSTQSQKTSSQPWVTEVSTNPTANTVFLNEKSVVHFPAEAPSLHVDQTHILKVEHAGASTSGNWSSIPAKYIITILNNTWVDLIINVATVGQPPHPIHKHSNKYCTGAFTNASVAEAMQHIPESFNFGNPQIRDMFPSLSATTGPSWLAIRYHVMHLRGGMALAVLNSVDAWSHVPGL
;
A
#
# COMPACT_ATOMS: atom_id res chain seq x y z
N MET A 1 -30.30 66.35 13.85
CA MET A 1 -29.10 65.78 14.48
C MET A 1 -29.53 64.98 15.70
N HIS A 2 -29.50 63.65 15.65
CA HIS A 2 -29.56 62.79 16.83
C HIS A 2 -28.63 61.61 16.61
N SER A 3 -27.78 61.34 17.60
CA SER A 3 -26.69 60.38 17.53
C SER A 3 -27.17 58.95 17.80
N PHE A 4 -27.09 58.08 16.79
CA PHE A 4 -27.15 56.63 17.02
C PHE A 4 -25.79 56.15 17.51
N GLN A 5 -25.71 55.78 18.78
CA GLN A 5 -24.54 55.12 19.36
C GLN A 5 -24.77 53.61 19.30
N GLY A 6 -24.04 52.93 18.41
CA GLY A 6 -24.27 51.52 18.08
C GLY A 6 -23.95 50.58 19.25
N TRP A 7 -24.84 49.62 19.48
CA TRP A 7 -24.63 48.53 20.44
C TRP A 7 -23.69 47.49 19.83
N LEU A 8 -22.48 47.36 20.38
CA LEU A 8 -21.58 46.26 20.09
C LEU A 8 -22.09 44.99 20.80
N SER A 9 -22.66 44.07 20.03
CA SER A 9 -23.04 42.75 20.53
C SER A 9 -21.79 41.86 20.66
N PRO A 10 -21.54 41.22 21.81
CA PRO A 10 -20.40 40.31 21.95
C PRO A 10 -20.69 39.00 21.22
N LEU A 11 -20.00 38.79 20.09
CA LEU A 11 -19.94 37.50 19.39
C LEU A 11 -19.31 36.47 20.32
N VAL A 12 -20.15 35.60 20.91
CA VAL A 12 -19.71 34.46 21.70
C VAL A 12 -18.97 33.50 20.78
N PHE A 13 -17.65 33.42 20.94
CA PHE A 13 -16.82 32.37 20.36
C PHE A 13 -17.27 31.02 20.95
N LEU A 14 -18.13 30.29 20.23
CA LEU A 14 -18.38 28.88 20.49
C LEU A 14 -17.12 28.07 20.13
N CYS A 15 -16.19 27.99 21.07
CA CYS A 15 -15.15 26.96 21.07
C CYS A 15 -15.82 25.61 20.92
N HIS A 16 -15.69 25.00 19.74
CA HIS A 16 -16.11 23.63 19.50
C HIS A 16 -15.13 22.70 20.21
N VAL A 17 -15.37 22.47 21.50
CA VAL A 17 -14.70 21.42 22.26
C VAL A 17 -15.08 20.10 21.60
N GLN A 18 -14.14 19.49 20.88
CA GLN A 18 -14.34 18.14 20.34
C GLN A 18 -14.37 17.15 21.51
N TRP A 19 -15.57 16.69 21.85
CA TRP A 19 -15.78 15.65 22.85
C TRP A 19 -15.35 14.29 22.29
N VAL A 20 -14.07 13.94 22.47
CA VAL A 20 -13.54 12.62 22.10
C VAL A 20 -13.90 11.60 23.18
N THR A 21 -14.90 10.75 22.91
CA THR A 21 -15.27 9.64 23.79
C THR A 21 -14.39 8.41 23.51
N SER A 22 -13.50 8.07 24.44
CA SER A 22 -12.72 6.84 24.35
C SER A 22 -13.52 5.65 24.89
N LYS A 23 -13.88 4.70 24.02
CA LYS A 23 -14.45 3.40 24.40
C LYS A 23 -13.41 2.30 24.16
N VAL A 24 -13.26 1.38 25.11
CA VAL A 24 -12.51 0.14 24.88
C VAL A 24 -13.35 -0.76 23.97
N VAL A 25 -12.77 -1.17 22.84
CA VAL A 25 -13.33 -2.19 21.95
C VAL A 25 -12.46 -3.44 22.11
N GLN A 26 -13.10 -4.58 22.34
CA GLN A 26 -12.45 -5.88 22.44
C GLN A 26 -13.09 -6.80 21.39
N PHE A 27 -12.26 -7.55 20.70
CA PHE A 27 -12.64 -8.59 19.76
C PHE A 27 -11.68 -9.76 19.92
N GLU A 28 -12.15 -10.97 19.63
CA GLU A 28 -11.34 -12.18 19.64
C GLU A 28 -11.01 -12.56 18.19
N LEU A 29 -9.78 -13.02 17.98
CA LEU A 29 -9.25 -13.37 16.66
C LEU A 29 -8.73 -14.81 16.75
N ASN A 30 -9.59 -15.78 16.45
CA ASN A 30 -9.20 -17.19 16.38
C ASN A 30 -8.63 -17.50 15.00
N LEU A 31 -7.45 -18.11 14.97
CA LEU A 31 -6.61 -18.24 13.79
C LEU A 31 -6.47 -19.72 13.44
N THR A 32 -6.91 -20.08 12.23
CA THR A 32 -7.10 -21.48 11.81
C THR A 32 -6.38 -21.77 10.50
N TRP A 33 -5.66 -22.88 10.44
CA TRP A 33 -4.94 -23.36 9.24
C TRP A 33 -5.72 -24.50 8.59
N GLU A 34 -6.66 -24.15 7.71
CA GLU A 34 -7.63 -25.08 7.14
C GLU A 34 -7.77 -24.98 5.62
N ASN A 35 -8.42 -25.97 5.01
CA ASN A 35 -8.70 -25.96 3.58
C ASN A 35 -9.82 -24.98 3.27
N HIS A 36 -9.60 -24.09 2.31
CA HIS A 36 -10.61 -23.16 1.82
C HIS A 36 -10.53 -22.98 0.31
N GLU A 37 -11.67 -22.70 -0.31
CA GLU A 37 -11.77 -22.48 -1.75
C GLU A 37 -11.73 -20.99 -2.07
N VAL A 38 -10.77 -20.58 -2.89
CA VAL A 38 -10.65 -19.20 -3.38
C VAL A 38 -10.64 -19.26 -4.91
N ALA A 39 -11.67 -18.70 -5.55
CA ALA A 39 -11.85 -18.72 -7.00
C ALA A 39 -11.71 -20.15 -7.60
N GLY A 40 -12.41 -21.12 -7.02
CA GLY A 40 -12.62 -22.44 -7.61
C GLY A 40 -11.50 -23.45 -7.39
N ALA A 41 -10.47 -23.10 -6.62
CA ALA A 41 -9.42 -24.03 -6.21
C ALA A 41 -9.27 -24.06 -4.68
N THR A 42 -9.31 -25.25 -4.09
CA THR A 42 -9.11 -25.47 -2.66
C THR A 42 -7.63 -25.51 -2.31
N ARG A 43 -7.21 -24.80 -1.27
CA ARG A 43 -5.85 -24.84 -0.70
C ARG A 43 -5.89 -24.71 0.82
N LYS A 44 -4.81 -25.07 1.51
CA LYS A 44 -4.64 -24.67 2.91
C LYS A 44 -4.32 -23.20 2.98
N MET A 45 -4.94 -22.50 3.92
CA MET A 45 -4.66 -21.10 4.18
C MET A 45 -4.99 -20.73 5.62
N VAL A 46 -4.43 -19.61 6.07
CA VAL A 46 -4.83 -18.98 7.32
C VAL A 46 -6.21 -18.35 7.16
N ARG A 47 -7.09 -18.59 8.14
CA ARG A 47 -8.41 -17.96 8.25
C ARG A 47 -8.61 -17.41 9.66
N SER A 48 -9.19 -16.22 9.73
CA SER A 48 -9.58 -15.60 11.00
C SER A 48 -11.07 -15.78 11.23
N ASN A 49 -11.44 -16.30 12.41
CA ASN A 49 -12.82 -16.58 12.81
C ASN A 49 -13.63 -17.36 11.75
N GLY A 50 -12.98 -18.25 11.00
CA GLY A 50 -13.60 -19.04 9.93
C GLY A 50 -14.01 -18.23 8.68
N GLN A 51 -13.33 -17.12 8.39
CA GLN A 51 -13.59 -16.26 7.23
C GLN A 51 -12.36 -16.12 6.31
N PHE A 52 -12.60 -15.74 5.05
CA PHE A 52 -11.60 -15.20 4.12
C PHE A 52 -12.32 -14.33 3.05
N PRO A 53 -11.79 -13.16 2.61
CA PRO A 53 -10.63 -12.46 3.14
C PRO A 53 -10.83 -12.13 4.62
N ALA A 54 -9.80 -12.44 5.38
CA ALA A 54 -9.77 -12.32 6.82
C ALA A 54 -8.42 -11.71 7.15
N PHE A 55 -8.40 -10.43 7.53
CA PHE A 55 -8.01 -10.09 8.90
C PHE A 55 -7.01 -11.07 9.58
N VAL A 56 -5.80 -11.21 9.01
CA VAL A 56 -4.91 -12.37 9.19
C VAL A 56 -3.94 -12.28 10.39
N ASP A 57 -3.37 -13.45 10.74
CA ASP A 57 -2.38 -13.76 11.81
C ASP A 57 -1.34 -12.67 12.13
N ILE A 58 -0.86 -12.63 13.37
CA ILE A 58 0.27 -11.78 13.84
C ILE A 58 0.10 -10.31 13.43
N PHE A 59 -0.47 -9.56 14.37
CA PHE A 59 -1.27 -8.37 14.12
C PHE A 59 -0.44 -7.12 13.83
N PHE A 60 0.12 -7.01 12.62
CA PHE A 60 0.70 -5.75 12.16
C PHE A 60 -0.41 -4.76 11.78
N LEU A 61 -0.50 -3.67 12.53
CA LEU A 61 -1.50 -2.62 12.35
C LEU A 61 -0.98 -1.54 11.40
N THR A 62 -1.14 -1.75 10.09
CA THR A 62 -0.65 -0.83 9.07
C THR A 62 -1.23 0.59 9.28
N GLY A 63 -0.35 1.52 9.63
CA GLY A 63 -0.69 2.93 9.87
C GLY A 63 -1.11 3.31 11.28
N ILE A 64 -1.07 2.41 12.27
CA ILE A 64 -1.32 2.76 13.68
C ILE A 64 0.01 3.07 14.39
N GLU A 65 0.06 4.19 15.12
CA GLU A 65 1.31 4.69 15.72
C GLU A 65 1.88 3.86 16.89
N GLN A 66 1.16 2.87 17.42
CA GLN A 66 1.57 2.06 18.58
C GLN A 66 2.12 2.88 19.78
N ARG A 67 1.64 4.11 19.94
CA ARG A 67 2.22 5.09 20.87
C ARG A 67 2.09 4.62 22.32
N GLY A 68 3.23 4.28 22.92
CA GLY A 68 3.31 3.73 24.29
C GLY A 68 3.04 2.22 24.38
N THR A 69 2.83 1.55 23.24
CA THR A 69 2.51 0.11 23.13
C THR A 69 3.30 -0.60 22.03
N PRO A 70 4.63 -0.38 21.86
CA PRO A 70 5.37 -0.89 20.70
C PRO A 70 5.44 -2.41 20.61
N TRP A 71 5.22 -3.14 21.72
CA TRP A 71 5.10 -4.61 21.71
C TRP A 71 3.81 -5.12 21.05
N SER A 72 2.79 -4.27 20.86
CA SER A 72 1.56 -4.60 20.11
C SER A 72 1.68 -4.32 18.61
N ASP A 73 2.90 -4.09 18.10
CA ASP A 73 3.16 -3.77 16.69
C ASP A 73 3.10 -4.98 15.74
N GLY A 74 3.25 -6.22 16.21
CA GLY A 74 3.02 -7.39 15.35
C GLY A 74 4.19 -7.79 14.44
N VAL A 75 5.44 -7.48 14.79
CA VAL A 75 6.64 -7.83 13.98
C VAL A 75 7.54 -8.80 14.75
N PRO A 76 7.48 -10.12 14.44
CA PRO A 76 8.28 -11.12 15.13
C PRO A 76 9.78 -10.92 14.91
N GLY A 77 10.55 -11.05 16.00
CA GLY A 77 11.99 -10.76 16.00
C GLY A 77 12.35 -9.28 16.18
N LEU A 78 11.34 -8.39 16.30
CA LEU A 78 11.56 -6.95 16.56
C LEU A 78 10.70 -6.42 17.71
N SER A 79 9.37 -6.46 17.57
CA SER A 79 8.43 -5.97 18.60
C SER A 79 7.89 -7.08 19.50
N GLN A 80 7.92 -8.33 19.03
CA GLN A 80 7.51 -9.51 19.80
C GLN A 80 8.23 -10.79 19.37
N ARG A 81 7.98 -11.89 20.08
CA ARG A 81 8.28 -13.25 19.61
C ARG A 81 7.11 -13.76 18.73
N PRO A 82 7.33 -14.71 17.80
CA PRO A 82 6.23 -15.39 17.12
C PRO A 82 5.28 -16.03 18.13
N VAL A 83 3.97 -16.00 17.89
CA VAL A 83 2.97 -16.69 18.73
C VAL A 83 2.92 -18.16 18.30
N PRO A 84 3.22 -19.14 19.18
CA PRO A 84 3.13 -20.55 18.84
C PRO A 84 1.71 -21.03 18.55
N PRO A 85 1.51 -22.10 17.75
CA PRO A 85 0.20 -22.72 17.57
C PRO A 85 -0.40 -23.18 18.90
N GLY A 86 -1.61 -22.72 19.22
CA GLY A 86 -2.31 -23.00 20.47
C GLY A 86 -2.11 -21.97 21.59
N ASP A 87 -1.13 -21.07 21.45
CA ASP A 87 -0.92 -19.96 22.38
C ASP A 87 -1.80 -18.74 22.01
N GLN A 88 -1.86 -17.77 22.92
CA GLN A 88 -2.63 -16.52 22.77
C GLN A 88 -1.74 -15.31 23.03
N TYR A 89 -2.04 -14.19 22.35
CA TYR A 89 -1.35 -12.92 22.57
C TYR A 89 -2.34 -11.75 22.64
N LEU A 90 -2.24 -10.93 23.68
CA LEU A 90 -3.06 -9.73 23.83
C LEU A 90 -2.37 -8.52 23.22
N TYR A 91 -2.75 -8.20 21.98
CA TYR A 91 -2.49 -6.89 21.40
C TYR A 91 -3.34 -5.84 22.14
N LYS A 92 -2.71 -4.74 22.58
CA LYS A 92 -3.41 -3.64 23.25
C LYS A 92 -2.78 -2.30 22.86
N TRP A 93 -3.52 -1.51 22.08
CA TRP A 93 -3.09 -0.23 21.53
C TRP A 93 -4.19 0.83 21.72
N LYS A 94 -3.89 2.09 21.42
CA LYS A 94 -4.86 3.18 21.37
C LYS A 94 -4.98 3.67 19.94
N ALA A 95 -6.20 3.66 19.37
CA ALA A 95 -6.47 4.34 18.11
C ALA A 95 -6.37 5.87 18.33
N THR A 96 -5.33 6.50 17.79
CA THR A 96 -5.07 7.94 17.93
C THR A 96 -5.67 8.77 16.80
N TYR A 97 -5.92 8.18 15.63
CA TYR A 97 -6.56 8.84 14.50
C TYR A 97 -7.78 8.06 13.99
N HIS A 98 -8.64 8.79 13.27
CA HIS A 98 -9.77 8.27 12.52
C HIS A 98 -9.33 8.14 11.04
N ARG A 99 -8.70 7.02 10.70
CA ARG A 99 -8.11 6.76 9.38
C ARG A 99 -8.46 5.35 8.91
N THR A 100 -8.35 5.09 7.61
CA THR A 100 -8.53 3.75 7.04
C THR A 100 -7.26 2.92 7.29
N HIS A 101 -7.39 1.91 8.15
CA HIS A 101 -6.33 0.98 8.53
C HIS A 101 -6.58 -0.42 7.93
N MET A 102 -5.52 -1.21 7.82
CA MET A 102 -5.59 -2.65 7.59
C MET A 102 -4.75 -3.37 8.64
N TYR A 103 -4.92 -4.68 8.73
CA TYR A 103 -3.98 -5.56 9.42
C TYR A 103 -3.71 -6.81 8.61
N HIS A 104 -2.48 -7.29 8.69
CA HIS A 104 -2.01 -8.45 7.97
C HIS A 104 -0.87 -9.15 8.71
N ALA A 105 -0.60 -10.38 8.29
CA ALA A 105 0.54 -11.13 8.78
C ALA A 105 1.87 -10.54 8.33
N HIS A 106 2.76 -10.33 9.29
CA HIS A 106 4.13 -9.85 9.06
C HIS A 106 5.18 -10.99 9.12
N THR A 107 4.73 -12.23 8.87
CA THR A 107 5.56 -13.45 8.94
C THR A 107 5.47 -14.23 7.63
N ARG A 108 6.63 -14.68 7.12
CA ARG A 108 6.79 -15.68 6.03
C ARG A 108 5.76 -15.62 4.89
N SER A 109 5.53 -14.45 4.29
CA SER A 109 4.61 -14.29 3.16
C SER A 109 3.17 -14.82 3.41
N GLN A 110 2.74 -14.91 4.69
CA GLN A 110 1.38 -15.39 5.05
C GLN A 110 0.26 -14.46 4.56
N ILE A 111 0.58 -13.19 4.25
CA ILE A 111 -0.33 -12.29 3.55
C ILE A 111 -0.75 -12.84 2.17
N ASP A 112 0.09 -13.68 1.55
CA ASP A 112 -0.08 -14.26 0.23
C ASP A 112 -0.76 -15.65 0.25
N ASP A 113 -1.14 -16.19 1.42
CA ASP A 113 -1.86 -17.49 1.54
C ASP A 113 -3.21 -17.54 0.77
N GLY A 114 -3.75 -16.38 0.39
CA GLY A 114 -4.93 -16.27 -0.49
C GLY A 114 -4.66 -16.56 -1.97
N LEU A 115 -3.41 -16.61 -2.40
CA LEU A 115 -3.01 -16.85 -3.80
C LEU A 115 -3.06 -18.35 -4.14
N HIS A 116 -2.74 -18.71 -5.40
CA HIS A 116 -2.84 -20.10 -5.90
C HIS A 116 -1.87 -21.11 -5.26
N LEU A 117 -1.05 -20.67 -4.31
CA LEU A 117 -0.10 -21.47 -3.55
C LEU A 117 -0.17 -21.06 -2.07
N THR A 118 0.23 -21.98 -1.19
CA THR A 118 0.46 -21.65 0.22
C THR A 118 1.67 -20.73 0.38
N SER A 119 1.70 -19.96 1.47
CA SER A 119 2.83 -19.10 1.84
C SER A 119 4.16 -19.83 1.94
N GLU A 120 4.17 -21.11 2.35
CA GLU A 120 5.38 -21.95 2.34
C GLU A 120 5.83 -22.31 0.91
N GLU A 121 4.91 -22.69 0.01
CA GLU A 121 5.23 -22.94 -1.40
C GLU A 121 5.71 -21.66 -2.12
N ILE A 122 5.08 -20.52 -1.81
CA ILE A 122 5.49 -19.18 -2.27
C ILE A 122 6.89 -18.87 -1.74
N TRP A 123 7.15 -19.08 -0.44
CA TRP A 123 8.45 -18.82 0.18
C TRP A 123 9.57 -19.67 -0.45
N GLN A 124 9.37 -20.98 -0.62
CA GLN A 124 10.34 -21.86 -1.28
C GLN A 124 10.59 -21.45 -2.74
N ALA A 125 9.53 -21.07 -3.47
CA ALA A 125 9.67 -20.60 -4.84
C ALA A 125 10.33 -19.21 -4.92
N GLN A 126 10.03 -18.27 -4.02
CA GLN A 126 10.69 -16.97 -3.89
C GLN A 126 12.20 -17.16 -3.66
N LEU A 127 12.61 -18.03 -2.74
CA LEU A 127 14.01 -18.38 -2.50
C LEU A 127 14.71 -18.96 -3.75
N ALA A 128 14.00 -19.75 -4.55
CA ALA A 128 14.53 -20.36 -5.76
C ALA A 128 14.52 -19.45 -7.00
N SER A 129 13.70 -18.40 -7.04
CA SER A 129 13.37 -17.72 -8.30
C SER A 129 12.92 -16.25 -8.25
N GLY A 130 12.40 -15.77 -7.12
CA GLY A 130 12.25 -14.34 -6.80
C GLY A 130 11.41 -13.44 -7.72
N ILE A 131 10.14 -13.78 -8.04
CA ILE A 131 8.99 -12.87 -8.38
C ILE A 131 7.73 -13.71 -8.77
N GLU A 132 6.51 -13.16 -8.67
CA GLU A 132 5.23 -13.90 -8.53
C GLU A 132 4.18 -13.71 -9.67
N ARG A 133 2.86 -13.91 -9.38
CA ARG A 133 1.95 -14.66 -10.28
C ARG A 133 0.48 -14.21 -10.46
N SER A 134 -0.11 -14.67 -11.57
CA SER A 134 -1.42 -14.30 -12.12
C SER A 134 -2.53 -15.34 -11.94
N VAL A 135 -3.78 -14.87 -12.15
CA VAL A 135 -5.06 -15.56 -11.92
C VAL A 135 -5.90 -15.69 -13.21
N MET A 136 -5.57 -14.96 -14.29
CA MET A 136 -6.33 -14.99 -15.56
C MET A 136 -5.47 -15.46 -16.74
N CYS A 137 -5.93 -16.52 -17.40
CA CYS A 137 -5.21 -17.18 -18.49
C CYS A 137 -5.65 -16.65 -19.86
N GLN A 138 -4.92 -15.67 -20.37
CA GLN A 138 -5.10 -15.13 -21.71
C GLN A 138 -4.29 -15.93 -22.74
N PRO A 139 -4.78 -16.10 -23.99
CA PRO A 139 -3.96 -16.64 -25.08
C PRO A 139 -2.68 -15.82 -25.28
N GLN A 140 -1.57 -16.47 -25.63
CA GLN A 140 -0.27 -15.80 -25.74
C GLN A 140 -0.30 -14.60 -26.70
N ASP A 141 -1.02 -14.69 -27.83
CA ASP A 141 -1.17 -13.58 -28.77
C ASP A 141 -1.90 -12.37 -28.16
N ARG A 142 -2.88 -12.61 -27.27
CA ARG A 142 -3.54 -11.54 -26.52
C ARG A 142 -2.59 -10.91 -25.52
N ILE A 143 -1.80 -11.70 -24.79
CA ILE A 143 -0.75 -11.19 -23.88
C ILE A 143 0.24 -10.32 -24.67
N ASN A 144 0.75 -10.83 -25.79
CA ASN A 144 1.71 -10.13 -26.65
C ASN A 144 1.14 -8.82 -27.23
N ALA A 145 -0.15 -8.80 -27.59
CA ALA A 145 -0.85 -7.60 -28.07
C ALA A 145 -1.10 -6.56 -26.96
N LEU A 146 -1.29 -7.02 -25.71
CA LEU A 146 -1.46 -6.17 -24.53
C LEU A 146 -0.12 -5.61 -24.00
N THR A 147 1.02 -6.22 -24.31
CA THR A 147 2.35 -5.78 -23.82
C THR A 147 2.68 -4.34 -24.23
N THR A 148 2.80 -3.44 -23.26
CA THR A 148 3.11 -2.01 -23.48
C THR A 148 4.56 -1.80 -23.96
N PRO A 149 4.92 -0.61 -24.51
CA PRO A 149 6.31 -0.30 -24.90
C PRO A 149 7.31 -0.43 -23.74
N GLU A 150 6.94 0.00 -22.54
CA GLU A 150 7.76 -0.08 -21.32
C GLU A 150 7.97 -1.54 -20.89
N GLN A 151 6.93 -2.36 -21.01
CA GLN A 151 7.01 -3.79 -20.76
C GLN A 151 7.89 -4.51 -21.78
N LYS A 152 7.85 -4.11 -23.05
CA LYS A 152 8.77 -4.62 -24.10
C LYS A 152 10.23 -4.28 -23.79
N LEU A 153 10.51 -3.09 -23.24
CA LEU A 153 11.86 -2.73 -22.78
C LEU A 153 12.36 -3.64 -21.65
N ALA A 154 11.49 -3.97 -20.68
CA ALA A 154 11.83 -4.89 -19.58
C ALA A 154 12.00 -6.35 -20.04
N LEU A 155 11.25 -6.77 -21.07
CA LEU A 155 11.32 -8.11 -21.67
C LEU A 155 12.52 -8.32 -22.62
N GLY A 156 12.98 -7.26 -23.28
CA GLY A 156 13.95 -7.36 -24.37
C GLY A 156 13.44 -8.26 -25.50
N ASN A 157 14.23 -9.27 -25.87
CA ASN A 157 13.86 -10.25 -26.92
C ASN A 157 13.00 -11.42 -26.41
N ARG A 158 12.43 -11.33 -25.20
CA ARG A 158 11.57 -12.37 -24.61
C ARG A 158 10.09 -11.97 -24.68
N THR A 159 9.19 -12.93 -24.45
CA THR A 159 7.77 -12.66 -24.19
C THR A 159 7.46 -12.90 -22.72
N TYR A 160 6.34 -12.34 -22.25
CA TYR A 160 5.70 -12.81 -21.03
C TYR A 160 5.36 -14.30 -21.12
N THR A 161 5.27 -14.96 -19.96
CA THR A 161 4.79 -16.35 -19.88
C THR A 161 3.30 -16.45 -20.21
N ASP A 162 2.79 -17.68 -20.28
CA ASP A 162 1.35 -18.01 -20.39
C ASP A 162 0.51 -17.49 -19.21
N MET A 163 1.15 -16.94 -18.18
CA MET A 163 0.54 -16.31 -17.00
C MET A 163 0.76 -14.80 -16.96
N GLY A 164 1.24 -14.21 -18.05
CA GLY A 164 1.57 -12.78 -18.11
C GLY A 164 2.79 -12.38 -17.28
N CYS A 165 3.45 -13.28 -16.54
CA CYS A 165 4.62 -12.97 -15.71
C CYS A 165 5.87 -12.70 -16.56
N LEU A 166 6.76 -11.81 -16.10
CA LEU A 166 8.13 -11.75 -16.63
C LEU A 166 8.80 -13.13 -16.54
N PRO A 167 9.47 -13.60 -17.60
CA PRO A 167 10.25 -14.83 -17.52
C PRO A 167 11.48 -14.62 -16.62
N PRO A 168 11.86 -15.61 -15.80
CA PRO A 168 12.94 -15.45 -14.83
C PRO A 168 14.27 -15.05 -15.49
N GLY A 169 14.98 -14.10 -14.87
CA GLY A 169 16.21 -13.54 -15.41
C GLY A 169 17.37 -14.55 -15.50
N LYS A 170 17.40 -15.51 -14.56
CA LYS A 170 18.36 -16.62 -14.48
C LYS A 170 17.65 -17.97 -14.66
N PRO A 171 18.35 -19.05 -15.04
CA PRO A 171 17.81 -20.40 -14.98
C PRO A 171 17.36 -20.73 -13.56
N VAL A 172 16.08 -21.07 -13.39
CA VAL A 172 15.47 -21.45 -12.12
C VAL A 172 15.43 -22.97 -11.99
N ASN A 173 15.61 -23.48 -10.78
CA ASN A 173 15.50 -24.91 -10.53
C ASN A 173 14.03 -25.34 -10.68
N ALA A 174 13.72 -26.09 -11.72
CA ALA A 174 12.37 -26.56 -12.02
C ALA A 174 11.78 -27.41 -10.87
N SER A 175 12.61 -28.10 -10.08
CA SER A 175 12.17 -28.89 -8.93
C SER A 175 11.73 -28.03 -7.73
N LEU A 176 12.14 -26.76 -7.67
CA LEU A 176 11.78 -25.79 -6.63
C LEU A 176 10.79 -24.72 -7.14
N THR A 177 10.41 -24.82 -8.41
CA THR A 177 9.52 -23.88 -9.09
C THR A 177 8.26 -24.64 -9.46
N PRO A 178 7.24 -24.73 -8.57
CA PRO A 178 6.05 -25.53 -8.85
C PRO A 178 5.35 -25.06 -10.14
N LYS A 179 4.38 -25.85 -10.62
CA LYS A 179 3.38 -25.40 -11.60
C LYS A 179 2.45 -24.38 -10.91
N GLY A 180 3.03 -23.31 -10.39
CA GLY A 180 2.60 -22.67 -9.15
C GLY A 180 2.86 -21.16 -8.98
N PHE A 181 3.94 -20.47 -9.40
CA PHE A 181 5.14 -20.76 -10.20
C PHE A 181 5.39 -19.65 -11.25
N PHE A 182 5.89 -19.95 -12.48
CA PHE A 182 5.88 -18.99 -13.63
C PHE A 182 5.05 -19.39 -14.84
N ARG A 183 4.79 -20.69 -15.02
CA ARG A 183 4.13 -21.28 -16.21
C ARG A 183 3.10 -22.34 -15.84
N GLY A 184 2.20 -22.66 -16.76
CA GLY A 184 1.09 -23.58 -16.53
C GLY A 184 -0.09 -22.85 -15.93
N CYS A 185 -0.62 -21.87 -16.66
CA CYS A 185 -1.82 -21.15 -16.27
C CYS A 185 -3.03 -22.10 -16.20
N GLU A 186 -3.77 -22.06 -15.09
CA GLU A 186 -5.06 -22.73 -14.94
C GLU A 186 -6.11 -21.66 -14.60
N PRO A 187 -7.19 -21.52 -15.40
CA PRO A 187 -8.14 -20.44 -15.23
C PRO A 187 -8.99 -20.66 -13.97
N SER A 188 -8.90 -19.72 -13.03
CA SER A 188 -9.75 -19.70 -11.83
C SER A 188 -11.24 -19.64 -12.17
N GLN A 189 -12.09 -20.18 -11.30
CA GLN A 189 -13.56 -20.14 -11.43
C GLN A 189 -14.15 -19.41 -10.22
N GLY A 190 -14.66 -18.20 -10.41
CA GLY A 190 -15.18 -17.39 -9.31
C GLY A 190 -16.43 -16.62 -9.71
N GLN A 191 -17.22 -16.23 -8.71
CA GLN A 191 -18.29 -15.26 -8.92
C GLN A 191 -17.67 -13.88 -9.19
N THR A 192 -18.26 -13.11 -10.10
CA THR A 192 -17.92 -11.69 -10.29
C THR A 192 -18.48 -10.90 -9.12
N GLU A 193 -17.64 -10.10 -8.46
CA GLU A 193 -18.06 -9.24 -7.35
C GLU A 193 -19.08 -8.18 -7.83
N VAL A 194 -20.16 -7.98 -7.07
CA VAL A 194 -21.26 -7.06 -7.43
C VAL A 194 -21.47 -5.99 -6.36
N PHE A 195 -21.05 -4.77 -6.67
CA PHE A 195 -21.21 -3.61 -5.80
C PHE A 195 -22.59 -2.96 -6.04
N GLU A 196 -23.59 -3.33 -5.24
CA GLU A 196 -24.91 -2.68 -5.29
C GLU A 196 -24.86 -1.23 -4.78
N VAL A 197 -25.44 -0.31 -5.55
CA VAL A 197 -25.67 1.09 -5.15
C VAL A 197 -27.15 1.44 -5.27
N ALA A 198 -27.67 2.26 -4.34
CA ALA A 198 -29.06 2.69 -4.38
C ALA A 198 -29.23 3.88 -5.33
N PRO A 199 -30.18 3.85 -6.30
CA PRO A 199 -30.38 4.95 -7.25
C PRO A 199 -30.87 6.26 -6.62
N THR A 200 -31.29 6.23 -5.36
CA THR A 200 -31.66 7.42 -4.57
C THR A 200 -30.46 8.07 -3.86
N SER A 201 -29.32 7.39 -3.77
CA SER A 201 -28.09 7.94 -3.19
C SER A 201 -27.38 8.83 -4.20
N ARG A 202 -26.96 10.04 -3.80
CA ARG A 202 -26.19 10.95 -4.68
C ARG A 202 -24.73 10.55 -4.83
N HIS A 203 -24.17 9.93 -3.80
CA HIS A 203 -22.77 9.51 -3.75
C HIS A 203 -22.64 8.18 -3.00
N LYS A 204 -21.58 7.43 -3.31
CA LYS A 204 -21.12 6.26 -2.56
C LYS A 204 -19.66 6.48 -2.17
N SER A 205 -19.29 6.22 -0.93
CA SER A 205 -17.89 6.19 -0.50
C SER A 205 -17.39 4.76 -0.43
N TRP A 206 -16.14 4.53 -0.84
CA TRP A 206 -15.43 3.26 -0.73
C TRP A 206 -14.01 3.47 -0.22
N ASP A 207 -13.59 2.58 0.67
CA ASP A 207 -12.22 2.44 1.11
C ASP A 207 -11.55 1.32 0.31
N MET A 208 -10.46 1.65 -0.36
CA MET A 208 -9.68 0.72 -1.16
C MET A 208 -8.37 0.42 -0.43
N LEU A 209 -7.98 -0.84 -0.36
CA LEU A 209 -6.84 -1.32 0.39
C LEU A 209 -6.00 -2.22 -0.53
N SER A 210 -4.72 -1.90 -0.72
CA SER A 210 -3.83 -2.74 -1.53
C SER A 210 -3.03 -3.69 -0.65
N MET A 211 -3.43 -4.96 -0.64
CA MET A 211 -2.75 -6.07 0.04
C MET A 211 -1.95 -6.95 -0.93
N ALA A 212 -1.60 -6.44 -2.12
CA ALA A 212 -0.84 -7.20 -3.12
C ALA A 212 0.62 -7.39 -2.68
N GLY A 213 1.18 -8.60 -2.79
CA GLY A 213 2.58 -8.86 -2.47
C GLY A 213 3.58 -8.18 -3.42
N THR A 214 3.29 -8.16 -4.72
CA THR A 214 4.26 -7.73 -5.77
C THR A 214 3.67 -6.86 -6.90
N THR A 215 2.38 -6.50 -6.83
CA THR A 215 1.63 -5.90 -7.95
C THR A 215 1.12 -4.49 -7.60
N GLN A 216 1.19 -3.56 -8.56
CA GLN A 216 0.71 -2.17 -8.40
C GLN A 216 -0.57 -1.98 -9.21
N LEU A 217 -1.71 -1.86 -8.53
CA LEU A 217 -3.01 -1.84 -9.17
C LEU A 217 -3.47 -0.42 -9.49
N ILE A 218 -4.01 -0.19 -10.68
CA ILE A 218 -4.83 0.98 -11.01
C ILE A 218 -6.30 0.59 -10.89
N PHE A 219 -7.03 1.39 -10.11
CA PHE A 219 -8.47 1.28 -9.92
C PHE A 219 -9.21 2.33 -10.74
N SER A 220 -10.32 1.92 -11.37
CA SER A 220 -11.33 2.83 -11.93
C SER A 220 -12.71 2.20 -11.94
N ILE A 221 -13.74 3.02 -12.14
CA ILE A 221 -15.12 2.58 -12.39
C ILE A 221 -15.57 3.19 -13.71
N ASP A 222 -16.00 2.38 -14.66
CA ASP A 222 -16.40 2.86 -15.98
C ASP A 222 -17.45 3.97 -15.89
N GLN A 223 -17.21 5.08 -16.60
CA GLN A 223 -18.04 6.29 -16.64
C GLN A 223 -18.26 7.03 -15.31
N HIS A 224 -17.62 6.60 -14.21
CA HIS A 224 -17.81 7.19 -12.89
C HIS A 224 -16.48 7.76 -12.37
N PRO A 225 -16.25 9.09 -12.47
CA PRO A 225 -15.06 9.70 -11.89
C PRO A 225 -15.09 9.65 -10.36
N LEU A 226 -13.90 9.72 -9.78
CA LEU A 226 -13.59 9.53 -8.38
C LEU A 226 -13.19 10.86 -7.73
N TYR A 227 -13.78 11.16 -6.58
CA TYR A 227 -13.28 12.18 -5.66
C TYR A 227 -12.40 11.49 -4.61
N VAL A 228 -11.08 11.56 -4.76
CA VAL A 228 -10.12 11.02 -3.78
C VAL A 228 -10.11 11.92 -2.56
N SER A 229 -10.48 11.40 -1.40
CA SER A 229 -10.62 12.16 -0.15
C SER A 229 -9.59 11.80 0.92
N ALA A 230 -8.98 10.62 0.83
CA ALA A 230 -7.86 10.21 1.68
C ALA A 230 -6.85 9.31 0.95
N VAL A 231 -5.57 9.39 1.32
CA VAL A 231 -4.47 8.56 0.80
C VAL A 231 -3.53 8.19 1.95
N GLY A 232 -3.11 6.92 2.00
CA GLY A 232 -2.34 6.38 3.14
C GLY A 232 -3.10 6.46 4.47
N GLY A 233 -4.44 6.41 4.40
CA GLY A 233 -5.35 6.64 5.52
C GLY A 233 -5.55 8.11 5.91
N GLY A 234 -4.71 9.06 5.48
CA GLY A 234 -4.85 10.48 5.81
C GLY A 234 -5.76 11.25 4.86
N TYR A 235 -6.59 12.13 5.40
CA TYR A 235 -7.40 13.04 4.58
C TYR A 235 -6.51 13.97 3.74
N ILE A 236 -7.03 14.32 2.57
CA ILE A 236 -6.39 15.23 1.63
C ILE A 236 -7.39 16.28 1.16
N GLU A 237 -6.91 17.36 0.57
CA GLU A 237 -7.79 18.22 -0.24
C GLU A 237 -8.38 17.39 -1.39
N PRO A 238 -9.72 17.31 -1.57
CA PRO A 238 -10.30 16.34 -2.48
C PRO A 238 -9.92 16.54 -3.95
N LEU A 239 -9.40 15.49 -4.58
CA LEU A 239 -8.96 15.50 -5.98
C LEU A 239 -9.94 14.74 -6.88
N HIS A 240 -10.33 15.33 -8.00
CA HIS A 240 -11.21 14.72 -9.00
C HIS A 240 -10.39 14.04 -10.10
N VAL A 241 -10.54 12.73 -10.26
CA VAL A 241 -9.76 11.88 -11.16
C VAL A 241 -10.64 10.78 -11.77
N ASP A 242 -10.25 10.21 -12.90
CA ASP A 242 -10.93 9.08 -13.53
C ASP A 242 -10.36 7.72 -13.08
N ALA A 243 -9.07 7.71 -12.73
CA ALA A 243 -8.34 6.52 -12.29
C ALA A 243 -7.30 6.84 -11.21
N ILE A 244 -7.04 5.87 -10.33
CA ILE A 244 -6.09 5.99 -9.21
C ILE A 244 -5.21 4.75 -9.11
N THR A 245 -3.90 4.97 -9.09
CA THR A 245 -2.92 3.93 -8.75
C THR A 245 -2.87 3.74 -7.24
N ILE A 246 -2.97 2.49 -6.78
CA ILE A 246 -2.94 2.09 -5.38
C ILE A 246 -1.70 1.22 -5.14
N PRO A 247 -0.57 1.80 -4.70
CA PRO A 247 0.62 1.03 -4.36
C PRO A 247 0.33 0.04 -3.22
N ILE A 248 1.11 -1.04 -3.19
CA ILE A 248 1.16 -2.03 -2.10
C ILE A 248 1.11 -1.33 -0.72
N GLY A 249 0.36 -1.87 0.24
CA GLY A 249 0.17 -1.36 1.61
C GLY A 249 -0.55 0.00 1.73
N THR A 250 -0.87 0.65 0.61
CA THR A 250 -1.58 1.93 0.61
C THR A 250 -3.08 1.71 0.78
N ARG A 251 -3.74 2.65 1.48
CA ARG A 251 -5.20 2.76 1.52
C ARG A 251 -5.62 4.09 0.91
N CYS A 252 -6.70 4.09 0.12
CA CYS A 252 -7.26 5.30 -0.46
C CYS A 252 -8.78 5.30 -0.27
N SER A 253 -9.33 6.42 0.22
CA SER A 253 -10.78 6.60 0.33
C SER A 253 -11.25 7.44 -0.85
N VAL A 254 -12.23 6.92 -1.60
CA VAL A 254 -12.83 7.59 -2.75
C VAL A 254 -14.32 7.77 -2.55
N MET A 255 -14.83 8.89 -3.03
CA MET A 255 -16.26 9.13 -3.17
C MET A 255 -16.63 9.18 -4.65
N VAL A 256 -17.61 8.38 -5.03
CA VAL A 256 -18.14 8.23 -6.38
C VAL A 256 -19.49 8.94 -6.45
N ARG A 257 -19.72 9.77 -7.46
CA ARG A 257 -21.04 10.35 -7.71
C ARG A 257 -21.89 9.36 -8.50
N LEU A 258 -23.15 9.19 -8.11
CA LEU A 258 -24.08 8.24 -8.71
C LEU A 258 -25.05 8.96 -9.65
N ASP A 259 -24.52 9.58 -10.71
CA ASP A 259 -25.29 10.39 -11.67
C ASP A 259 -25.50 9.73 -13.04
N GLN A 260 -25.00 8.51 -13.23
CA GLN A 260 -25.19 7.75 -14.47
C GLN A 260 -26.55 7.02 -14.49
N PRO A 261 -27.08 6.67 -15.68
CA PRO A 261 -28.29 5.86 -15.81
C PRO A 261 -28.19 4.52 -15.04
N ALA A 262 -29.32 4.00 -14.58
CA ALA A 262 -29.35 2.76 -13.81
C ALA A 262 -28.98 1.54 -14.68
N SER A 263 -27.70 1.16 -14.67
CA SER A 263 -27.14 0.02 -15.41
C SER A 263 -26.02 -0.66 -14.61
N GLY A 264 -25.37 -1.65 -15.23
CA GLY A 264 -24.13 -2.25 -14.74
C GLY A 264 -22.90 -1.54 -15.33
N TYR A 265 -21.95 -1.20 -14.47
CA TYR A 265 -20.69 -0.53 -14.82
C TYR A 265 -19.51 -1.37 -14.37
N THR A 266 -18.51 -1.56 -15.24
CA THR A 266 -17.33 -2.36 -14.89
C THR A 266 -16.49 -1.62 -13.85
N VAL A 267 -16.22 -2.29 -12.73
CA VAL A 267 -15.16 -1.89 -11.78
C VAL A 267 -13.88 -2.59 -12.22
N ARG A 268 -12.77 -1.87 -12.33
CA ARG A 268 -11.51 -2.37 -12.87
C ARG A 268 -10.39 -2.25 -11.84
N ALA A 269 -9.59 -3.31 -11.72
CA ALA A 269 -8.30 -3.29 -11.04
C ALA A 269 -7.27 -3.94 -11.98
N ALA A 270 -6.37 -3.16 -12.59
CA ALA A 270 -5.37 -3.65 -13.54
C ALA A 270 -3.95 -3.38 -13.04
N ASN A 271 -2.99 -4.26 -13.32
CA ASN A 271 -1.59 -4.00 -12.96
C ASN A 271 -0.97 -2.95 -13.90
N SER A 272 -0.27 -1.96 -13.35
CA SER A 272 0.58 -1.03 -14.11
C SER A 272 2.05 -1.44 -14.11
N GLY A 273 2.44 -2.44 -13.31
CA GLY A 273 3.80 -2.94 -13.23
C GLY A 273 4.23 -3.75 -14.45
N ALA A 274 5.52 -3.69 -14.78
CA ALA A 274 6.10 -4.53 -15.84
C ALA A 274 6.33 -5.99 -15.40
N ASN A 275 6.15 -6.31 -14.11
CA ASN A 275 6.28 -7.66 -13.56
C ASN A 275 5.26 -8.64 -14.17
N GLN A 276 4.06 -8.16 -14.52
CA GLN A 276 2.96 -9.05 -14.91
C GLN A 276 1.83 -8.36 -15.69
N VAL A 277 1.32 -9.00 -16.74
CA VAL A 277 0.02 -8.69 -17.33
C VAL A 277 -1.08 -9.42 -16.53
N ILE A 278 -1.76 -8.70 -15.65
CA ILE A 278 -2.91 -9.17 -14.87
C ILE A 278 -3.90 -8.03 -14.65
N ASN A 279 -5.19 -8.36 -14.66
CA ASN A 279 -6.27 -7.51 -14.19
C ASN A 279 -7.37 -8.34 -13.51
N GLY A 280 -8.28 -7.67 -12.83
CA GLY A 280 -9.53 -8.19 -12.30
C GLY A 280 -10.66 -7.21 -12.55
N THR A 281 -11.89 -7.72 -12.62
CA THR A 281 -13.09 -6.92 -12.83
C THR A 281 -14.22 -7.31 -11.88
N GLY A 282 -14.99 -6.30 -11.46
CA GLY A 282 -16.27 -6.44 -10.78
C GLY A 282 -17.35 -5.64 -11.52
N VAL A 283 -18.57 -5.63 -10.99
CA VAL A 283 -19.68 -4.84 -11.54
C VAL A 283 -20.29 -3.97 -10.45
N MET A 284 -20.28 -2.65 -10.62
CA MET A 284 -21.16 -1.77 -9.86
C MET A 284 -22.54 -1.76 -10.54
N THR A 285 -23.62 -1.93 -9.78
CA THR A 285 -24.97 -1.96 -10.34
C THR A 285 -25.96 -1.14 -9.51
N TYR A 286 -26.84 -0.42 -10.19
CA TYR A 286 -27.91 0.35 -9.56
C TYR A 286 -29.09 -0.56 -9.21
N LYS A 287 -29.44 -0.62 -7.92
CA LYS A 287 -30.51 -1.46 -7.39
C LYS A 287 -31.88 -0.99 -7.88
N THR A 288 -32.40 -1.69 -8.89
CA THR A 288 -33.67 -1.40 -9.57
C THR A 288 -34.62 -2.60 -9.50
N SER A 289 -35.93 -2.37 -9.58
CA SER A 289 -36.96 -3.42 -9.54
C SER A 289 -37.08 -4.24 -10.83
N THR A 290 -36.55 -3.70 -11.93
CA THR A 290 -36.41 -4.36 -13.23
C THR A 290 -34.93 -4.65 -13.49
N GLN A 291 -34.60 -5.85 -14.00
CA GLN A 291 -33.23 -6.15 -14.44
C GLN A 291 -32.80 -5.20 -15.58
N SER A 292 -31.85 -4.30 -15.32
CA SER A 292 -31.25 -3.48 -16.38
C SER A 292 -30.53 -4.36 -17.40
N GLN A 293 -30.77 -4.08 -18.70
CA GLN A 293 -29.98 -4.68 -19.77
C GLN A 293 -28.50 -4.33 -19.58
N LYS A 294 -27.62 -5.33 -19.70
CA LYS A 294 -26.18 -5.18 -19.50
C LYS A 294 -25.55 -4.41 -20.67
N THR A 295 -25.54 -3.09 -20.58
CA THR A 295 -24.90 -2.20 -21.57
C THR A 295 -23.38 -2.26 -21.47
N SER A 296 -22.68 -2.09 -22.59
CA SER A 296 -21.22 -1.95 -22.60
C SER A 296 -20.81 -0.62 -21.96
N SER A 297 -20.15 -0.67 -20.80
CA SER A 297 -19.67 0.52 -20.09
C SER A 297 -18.37 1.04 -20.70
N GLN A 298 -18.16 2.37 -20.67
CA GLN A 298 -16.97 2.99 -21.25
C GLN A 298 -15.81 3.03 -20.24
N PRO A 299 -14.64 2.43 -20.56
CA PRO A 299 -13.52 2.34 -19.64
C PRO A 299 -12.82 3.68 -19.41
N TRP A 300 -12.37 3.91 -18.18
CA TRP A 300 -11.32 4.88 -17.90
C TRP A 300 -9.91 4.28 -18.04
N VAL A 301 -9.74 2.97 -17.86
CA VAL A 301 -8.45 2.27 -18.05
C VAL A 301 -8.62 0.98 -18.85
N THR A 302 -7.62 0.63 -19.65
CA THR A 302 -7.56 -0.68 -20.35
C THR A 302 -7.23 -1.83 -19.40
N GLU A 303 -7.24 -3.06 -19.92
CA GLU A 303 -6.80 -4.28 -19.21
C GLU A 303 -5.33 -4.24 -18.74
N VAL A 304 -4.51 -3.33 -19.28
CA VAL A 304 -3.10 -3.10 -18.90
C VAL A 304 -2.86 -1.69 -18.36
N SER A 305 -3.89 -1.11 -17.75
CA SER A 305 -3.80 0.17 -17.01
C SER A 305 -3.41 1.39 -17.86
N THR A 306 -3.51 1.30 -19.19
CA THR A 306 -3.26 2.42 -20.11
C THR A 306 -4.53 3.24 -20.35
N ASN A 307 -4.37 4.47 -20.80
CA ASN A 307 -5.47 5.38 -21.12
C ASN A 307 -6.17 4.90 -22.41
N PRO A 308 -7.49 4.63 -22.40
CA PRO A 308 -8.25 4.34 -23.62
C PRO A 308 -8.51 5.62 -24.45
N THR A 309 -8.44 6.80 -23.83
CA THR A 309 -8.52 8.11 -24.50
C THR A 309 -7.49 9.07 -23.90
N ALA A 310 -7.09 10.09 -24.66
CA ALA A 310 -6.14 11.10 -24.18
C ALA A 310 -6.67 11.96 -23.01
N ASN A 311 -7.97 11.91 -22.72
CA ASN A 311 -8.64 12.75 -21.73
C ASN A 311 -8.70 12.14 -20.32
N THR A 312 -8.33 10.86 -20.15
CA THR A 312 -8.37 10.19 -18.84
C THR A 312 -7.42 10.86 -17.83
N VAL A 313 -7.97 11.35 -16.73
CA VAL A 313 -7.22 12.01 -15.65
C VAL A 313 -6.83 10.97 -14.59
N PHE A 314 -5.53 10.70 -14.46
CA PHE A 314 -4.99 9.86 -13.39
C PHE A 314 -4.65 10.72 -12.17
N LEU A 315 -4.69 10.13 -10.96
CA LEU A 315 -4.20 10.79 -9.76
C LEU A 315 -2.72 11.19 -9.90
N ASN A 316 -2.48 12.49 -10.08
CA ASN A 316 -1.14 13.04 -9.98
C ASN A 316 -0.73 13.07 -8.50
N GLU A 317 0.18 12.17 -8.13
CA GLU A 317 0.78 12.13 -6.80
C GLU A 317 1.30 13.50 -6.35
N LYS A 318 1.86 14.35 -7.23
CA LYS A 318 2.37 15.68 -6.85
C LYS A 318 1.28 16.68 -6.43
N SER A 319 0.02 16.43 -6.78
CA SER A 319 -1.13 17.27 -6.42
C SER A 319 -1.76 16.90 -5.08
N VAL A 320 -1.33 15.80 -4.45
CA VAL A 320 -1.86 15.36 -3.16
C VAL A 320 -1.33 16.25 -2.03
N VAL A 321 -2.24 16.92 -1.33
CA VAL A 321 -2.00 17.80 -0.17
C VAL A 321 -2.74 17.23 1.04
N HIS A 322 -2.05 16.99 2.17
CA HIS A 322 -2.69 16.49 3.39
C HIS A 322 -3.62 17.54 4.01
N PHE A 323 -4.74 17.10 4.59
CA PHE A 323 -5.73 17.95 5.25
C PHE A 323 -5.94 17.53 6.72
N PRO A 324 -5.78 18.45 7.69
CA PRO A 324 -5.25 19.80 7.53
C PRO A 324 -3.78 19.77 7.08
N ALA A 325 -3.30 20.85 6.46
CA ALA A 325 -1.89 20.95 6.10
C ALA A 325 -1.03 21.00 7.38
N GLU A 326 -0.04 20.11 7.48
CA GLU A 326 0.93 20.11 8.58
C GLU A 326 2.34 20.23 7.99
N ALA A 327 3.02 21.33 8.30
CA ALA A 327 4.40 21.57 7.87
C ALA A 327 5.38 20.88 8.85
N PRO A 328 6.32 20.06 8.37
CA PRO A 328 7.39 19.51 9.20
C PRO A 328 8.41 20.60 9.57
N SER A 329 9.21 20.34 10.60
CA SER A 329 10.33 21.23 10.94
C SER A 329 11.28 21.41 9.76
N LEU A 330 11.75 22.65 9.57
CA LEU A 330 12.86 22.96 8.66
C LEU A 330 14.21 22.53 9.25
N HIS A 331 14.34 22.53 10.58
CA HIS A 331 15.49 21.98 11.30
C HIS A 331 15.43 20.45 11.35
N VAL A 332 16.58 19.81 11.20
CA VAL A 332 16.78 18.36 11.25
C VAL A 332 17.98 18.06 12.14
N ASP A 333 17.85 17.06 13.02
CA ASP A 333 18.88 16.64 13.96
C ASP A 333 19.80 15.55 13.37
N GLN A 334 19.25 14.68 12.51
CA GLN A 334 19.99 13.58 11.88
C GLN A 334 19.58 13.35 10.42
N THR A 335 20.54 13.02 9.55
CA THR A 335 20.28 12.52 8.20
C THR A 335 20.93 11.15 8.02
N HIS A 336 20.16 10.17 7.55
CA HIS A 336 20.60 8.80 7.28
C HIS A 336 20.37 8.46 5.81
N ILE A 337 21.43 8.06 5.10
CA ILE A 337 21.37 7.70 3.67
C ILE A 337 21.46 6.18 3.54
N LEU A 338 20.38 5.55 3.07
CA LEU A 338 20.28 4.12 2.80
C LEU A 338 20.44 3.87 1.29
N LYS A 339 21.31 2.93 0.92
CA LYS A 339 21.49 2.54 -0.48
C LYS A 339 20.76 1.23 -0.78
N VAL A 340 19.95 1.20 -1.83
CA VAL A 340 19.23 0.01 -2.30
C VAL A 340 20.02 -0.64 -3.44
N GLU A 341 20.39 -1.91 -3.27
CA GLU A 341 21.19 -2.71 -4.21
C GLU A 341 20.63 -4.13 -4.34
N HIS A 342 21.01 -4.85 -5.40
CA HIS A 342 20.59 -6.24 -5.61
C HIS A 342 21.26 -7.24 -4.65
N ALA A 343 20.60 -8.39 -4.45
CA ALA A 343 20.85 -9.30 -3.33
C ALA A 343 22.25 -9.94 -3.30
N GLY A 344 23.09 -9.45 -2.38
CA GLY A 344 24.11 -10.22 -1.66
C GLY A 344 24.02 -10.04 -0.13
N ALA A 345 23.02 -9.29 0.34
CA ALA A 345 22.88 -8.83 1.72
C ALA A 345 21.48 -9.10 2.33
N SER A 346 20.64 -9.90 1.66
CA SER A 346 19.36 -10.33 2.21
C SER A 346 19.58 -11.27 3.40
N THR A 347 19.05 -10.93 4.57
CA THR A 347 19.20 -11.72 5.79
C THR A 347 18.18 -12.86 5.85
N SER A 348 18.46 -13.96 5.17
CA SER A 348 17.85 -15.26 5.48
C SER A 348 18.42 -15.78 6.81
N GLY A 349 17.90 -15.28 7.92
CA GLY A 349 18.46 -15.51 9.25
C GLY A 349 17.40 -15.79 10.31
N ASN A 350 17.76 -16.61 11.30
CA ASN A 350 16.98 -16.81 12.51
C ASN A 350 16.94 -15.48 13.29
N TRP A 351 15.75 -14.90 13.49
CA TRP A 351 15.56 -13.54 14.02
C TRP A 351 15.80 -13.39 15.55
N SER A 352 16.73 -14.16 16.11
CA SER A 352 17.17 -14.01 17.50
C SER A 352 18.02 -12.75 17.73
N SER A 353 18.61 -12.17 16.67
CA SER A 353 19.31 -10.89 16.74
C SER A 353 19.45 -10.23 15.36
N ILE A 354 19.18 -8.93 15.28
CA ILE A 354 19.44 -8.12 14.08
C ILE A 354 20.91 -7.64 14.12
N PRO A 355 21.73 -7.89 13.09
CA PRO A 355 23.13 -7.42 13.07
C PRO A 355 23.23 -5.90 13.17
N ALA A 356 24.16 -5.38 13.99
CA ALA A 356 24.30 -3.95 14.27
C ALA A 356 24.44 -3.05 13.02
N LYS A 357 25.04 -3.56 11.93
CA LYS A 357 25.13 -2.87 10.63
C LYS A 357 23.78 -2.60 9.93
N TYR A 358 22.70 -3.19 10.43
CA TYR A 358 21.32 -2.97 9.96
C TYR A 358 20.44 -2.28 11.02
N ILE A 359 21.06 -1.72 12.06
CA ILE A 359 20.38 -0.98 13.12
C ILE A 359 20.73 0.51 12.97
N ILE A 360 19.72 1.38 12.96
CA ILE A 360 19.90 2.82 13.14
C ILE A 360 19.22 3.22 14.44
N THR A 361 19.99 3.77 15.37
CA THR A 361 19.52 4.27 16.68
C THR A 361 19.28 5.76 16.62
N ILE A 362 18.10 6.19 17.07
CA ILE A 362 17.63 7.58 16.96
C ILE A 362 17.05 8.02 18.30
N LEU A 363 17.36 9.26 18.70
CA LEU A 363 16.93 9.83 19.98
C LEU A 363 15.49 10.31 19.92
N ASN A 364 14.82 10.34 21.07
CA ASN A 364 13.45 10.82 21.16
C ASN A 364 13.34 12.32 20.83
N ASN A 365 12.21 12.77 20.29
CA ASN A 365 11.93 14.19 20.03
C ASN A 365 12.98 14.87 19.11
N THR A 366 13.46 14.14 18.11
CA THR A 366 14.34 14.65 17.04
C THR A 366 13.64 14.59 15.68
N TRP A 367 14.02 15.48 14.77
CA TRP A 367 13.64 15.41 13.37
C TRP A 367 14.71 14.68 12.57
N VAL A 368 14.28 13.74 11.73
CA VAL A 368 15.17 12.88 10.96
C VAL A 368 14.81 12.85 9.50
N ASP A 369 15.82 13.02 8.65
CA ASP A 369 15.77 12.74 7.23
C ASP A 369 16.29 11.32 6.96
N LEU A 370 15.46 10.49 6.32
CA LEU A 370 15.86 9.20 5.78
C LEU A 370 15.87 9.27 4.25
N ILE A 371 17.03 9.07 3.63
CA ILE A 371 17.20 9.11 2.17
C ILE A 371 17.32 7.68 1.66
N ILE A 372 16.33 7.21 0.90
CA ILE A 372 16.37 5.92 0.20
C ILE A 372 16.95 6.16 -1.20
N ASN A 373 18.19 5.76 -1.45
CA ASN A 373 18.89 5.95 -2.71
C ASN A 373 18.91 4.66 -3.54
N VAL A 374 18.10 4.62 -4.59
CA VAL A 374 17.97 3.49 -5.54
C VAL A 374 19.05 3.64 -6.61
N ALA A 375 20.26 3.24 -6.25
CA ALA A 375 21.45 3.44 -7.07
C ALA A 375 21.55 2.50 -8.29
N THR A 376 20.76 1.42 -8.31
CA THR A 376 20.86 0.38 -9.35
C THR A 376 19.85 0.65 -10.47
N VAL A 377 20.34 0.95 -11.67
CA VAL A 377 19.51 1.19 -12.86
C VAL A 377 18.70 -0.08 -13.22
N GLY A 378 17.46 0.12 -13.65
CA GLY A 378 16.52 -0.93 -14.02
C GLY A 378 15.65 -1.46 -12.86
N GLN A 379 15.80 -0.93 -11.64
CA GLN A 379 14.93 -1.31 -10.52
C GLN A 379 13.53 -0.66 -10.60
N PRO A 380 12.46 -1.41 -10.24
CA PRO A 380 11.11 -0.88 -10.15
C PRO A 380 10.95 0.06 -8.94
N PRO A 381 9.83 0.80 -8.83
CA PRO A 381 9.41 1.46 -7.60
C PRO A 381 9.39 0.49 -6.41
N HIS A 382 10.06 0.84 -5.31
CA HIS A 382 10.10 0.05 -4.07
C HIS A 382 9.09 0.61 -3.05
N PRO A 383 8.14 -0.19 -2.54
CA PRO A 383 7.22 0.23 -1.49
C PRO A 383 7.92 0.38 -0.14
N ILE A 384 8.03 1.60 0.38
CA ILE A 384 8.63 1.88 1.70
C ILE A 384 7.53 2.19 2.71
N HIS A 385 7.30 1.27 3.66
CA HIS A 385 6.37 1.50 4.77
C HIS A 385 7.08 2.23 5.92
N LYS A 386 6.75 3.51 6.09
CA LYS A 386 7.19 4.36 7.22
C LYS A 386 6.29 5.59 7.33
N HIS A 387 5.76 5.86 8.53
CA HIS A 387 5.00 7.07 8.87
C HIS A 387 5.88 8.32 8.69
N SER A 388 5.58 9.19 7.72
CA SER A 388 6.40 10.38 7.38
C SER A 388 5.80 11.26 6.26
N ASN A 389 6.69 11.99 5.56
CA ASN A 389 6.54 12.72 4.30
C ASN A 389 7.36 12.07 3.15
N LYS A 390 7.10 12.45 1.89
CA LYS A 390 7.75 11.95 0.65
C LYS A 390 8.49 13.05 -0.12
N TYR A 391 9.65 12.81 -0.76
CA TYR A 391 9.98 13.45 -2.07
C TYR A 391 11.18 12.93 -2.94
N CYS A 392 11.13 13.27 -4.25
CA CYS A 392 12.07 13.35 -5.42
C CYS A 392 12.86 12.20 -6.11
N THR A 393 13.16 12.47 -7.40
CA THR A 393 13.98 11.77 -8.42
C THR A 393 15.46 12.17 -8.43
N GLY A 394 16.33 11.31 -8.98
CA GLY A 394 17.72 11.59 -9.32
C GLY A 394 18.71 10.67 -8.60
N ALA A 395 20.02 10.92 -8.69
CA ALA A 395 20.98 10.37 -7.74
C ALA A 395 21.13 11.34 -6.56
N PHE A 396 21.06 10.87 -5.32
CA PHE A 396 21.32 11.74 -4.17
C PHE A 396 22.83 11.81 -3.94
N THR A 397 23.43 12.97 -4.27
CA THR A 397 24.89 13.20 -4.22
C THR A 397 25.33 14.09 -3.07
N ASN A 398 24.41 14.75 -2.39
CA ASN A 398 24.68 15.64 -1.26
C ASN A 398 24.88 14.84 0.04
N ALA A 399 25.54 15.41 1.04
CA ALA A 399 25.67 14.83 2.37
C ALA A 399 24.40 14.98 3.23
N SER A 400 23.54 15.97 2.93
CA SER A 400 22.28 16.21 3.67
C SER A 400 21.17 16.81 2.80
N VAL A 401 19.93 16.77 3.31
CA VAL A 401 18.80 17.52 2.71
C VAL A 401 19.06 19.02 2.74
N ALA A 402 19.64 19.55 3.82
CA ALA A 402 19.93 20.98 3.95
C ALA A 402 20.92 21.48 2.88
N GLU A 403 21.90 20.65 2.48
CA GLU A 403 22.80 20.93 1.36
C GLU A 403 22.10 20.76 0.01
N ALA A 404 21.28 19.70 -0.15
CA ALA A 404 20.51 19.49 -1.37
C ALA A 404 19.56 20.67 -1.66
N MET A 405 18.90 21.23 -0.64
CA MET A 405 18.04 22.41 -0.74
C MET A 405 18.76 23.67 -1.25
N GLN A 406 20.09 23.77 -1.14
CA GLN A 406 20.83 24.91 -1.69
C GLN A 406 20.93 24.85 -3.22
N HIS A 407 20.80 23.65 -3.79
CA HIS A 407 21.01 23.36 -5.21
C HIS A 407 19.72 23.05 -5.96
N ILE A 408 18.76 22.41 -5.28
CA ILE A 408 17.47 21.96 -5.81
C ILE A 408 16.31 22.22 -4.82
N PRO A 409 16.07 23.48 -4.40
CA PRO A 409 15.01 23.82 -3.42
C PRO A 409 13.60 23.50 -3.92
N GLU A 410 13.33 23.63 -5.22
CA GLU A 410 12.08 23.21 -5.86
C GLU A 410 11.85 21.69 -5.76
N SER A 411 12.93 20.95 -5.49
CA SER A 411 12.90 19.54 -5.20
C SER A 411 12.69 19.22 -3.72
N PHE A 412 12.05 20.10 -2.93
CA PHE A 412 11.53 19.78 -1.60
C PHE A 412 10.25 20.57 -1.25
N ASN A 413 9.15 19.87 -0.93
CA ASN A 413 7.92 20.51 -0.45
C ASN A 413 7.86 20.46 1.09
N PHE A 414 8.16 21.59 1.74
CA PHE A 414 8.03 21.75 3.20
C PHE A 414 6.80 22.53 3.64
N GLY A 415 6.06 23.16 2.71
CA GLY A 415 4.85 23.93 3.04
C GLY A 415 3.69 22.99 3.37
N ASN A 416 3.28 22.21 2.36
CA ASN A 416 2.13 21.30 2.45
C ASN A 416 2.53 19.90 1.95
N PRO A 417 3.40 19.15 2.64
CA PRO A 417 3.78 17.81 2.21
C PRO A 417 2.67 16.76 2.41
N GLN A 418 2.96 15.57 1.90
CA GLN A 418 2.08 14.41 1.95
C GLN A 418 2.36 13.56 3.18
N ILE A 419 1.47 13.60 4.16
CA ILE A 419 1.63 12.82 5.39
C ILE A 419 0.92 11.47 5.22
N ARG A 420 1.70 10.39 5.16
CA ARG A 420 1.22 9.01 5.04
C ARG A 420 2.26 8.03 5.57
N ASP A 421 1.90 6.76 5.62
CA ASP A 421 2.76 5.67 6.08
C ASP A 421 3.35 4.82 4.96
N MET A 422 3.00 5.07 3.69
CA MET A 422 3.45 4.26 2.57
C MET A 422 3.93 5.12 1.41
N PHE A 423 5.18 4.89 0.99
CA PHE A 423 5.87 5.68 -0.01
C PHE A 423 6.52 4.78 -1.05
N PRO A 424 5.98 4.69 -2.28
CA PRO A 424 6.73 4.07 -3.37
C PRO A 424 7.91 4.99 -3.73
N SER A 425 9.13 4.45 -3.73
CA SER A 425 10.29 5.09 -4.37
C SER A 425 10.00 5.31 -5.85
N LEU A 426 10.77 6.17 -6.50
CA LEU A 426 10.64 6.34 -7.94
C LEU A 426 11.41 5.25 -8.67
N SER A 427 10.97 4.90 -9.89
CA SER A 427 11.65 3.88 -10.69
C SER A 427 13.06 4.34 -11.08
N ALA A 428 14.01 3.42 -11.09
CA ALA A 428 15.38 3.67 -11.56
C ALA A 428 15.60 3.22 -13.02
N THR A 429 14.55 3.15 -13.84
CA THR A 429 14.60 2.61 -15.21
C THR A 429 15.45 3.41 -16.19
N THR A 430 15.45 4.75 -16.08
CA THR A 430 16.21 5.65 -16.97
C THR A 430 17.49 6.21 -16.33
N GLY A 431 17.76 5.85 -15.07
CA GLY A 431 18.87 6.35 -14.25
C GLY A 431 18.55 6.16 -12.76
N PRO A 432 19.50 6.40 -11.85
CA PRO A 432 19.25 6.31 -10.41
C PRO A 432 18.09 7.20 -9.93
N SER A 433 17.41 6.77 -8.87
CA SER A 433 16.35 7.54 -8.19
C SER A 433 16.62 7.61 -6.68
N TRP A 434 16.02 8.59 -5.99
CA TRP A 434 15.99 8.60 -4.52
C TRP A 434 14.57 8.73 -3.98
N LEU A 435 14.47 8.88 -2.66
CA LEU A 435 13.28 9.24 -1.92
C LEU A 435 13.72 9.78 -0.55
N ALA A 436 13.48 11.06 -0.28
CA ALA A 436 13.69 11.67 1.03
C ALA A 436 12.42 11.56 1.89
N ILE A 437 12.61 11.25 3.17
CA ILE A 437 11.55 10.96 4.13
C ILE A 437 11.86 11.73 5.43
N ARG A 438 11.21 12.88 5.68
CA ARG A 438 11.36 13.68 6.91
C ARG A 438 10.25 13.39 7.92
N TYR A 439 10.61 12.83 9.08
CA TYR A 439 9.69 12.57 10.19
C TYR A 439 10.20 13.13 11.52
N HIS A 440 9.25 13.41 12.41
CA HIS A 440 9.53 13.63 13.83
C HIS A 440 9.53 12.30 14.59
N VAL A 441 10.48 12.13 15.50
CA VAL A 441 10.67 10.89 16.23
C VAL A 441 9.79 10.88 17.47
N MET A 442 8.66 10.17 17.36
CA MET A 442 7.76 9.87 18.47
C MET A 442 7.50 8.36 18.52
N HIS A 443 8.21 7.67 19.43
CA HIS A 443 7.93 6.31 19.92
C HIS A 443 7.36 5.27 18.91
N LEU A 444 8.19 4.77 17.98
CA LEU A 444 7.86 3.64 17.09
C LEU A 444 9.08 2.78 16.76
N ARG A 445 8.95 1.44 16.75
CA ARG A 445 9.92 0.49 16.18
C ARG A 445 9.17 -0.45 15.23
N GLY A 446 9.59 -0.56 13.97
CA GLY A 446 8.93 -1.40 12.95
C GLY A 446 9.52 -1.15 11.55
N GLY A 447 9.43 -2.12 10.63
CA GLY A 447 9.89 -1.93 9.24
C GLY A 447 9.99 -3.21 8.39
N MET A 448 10.56 -3.06 7.18
CA MET A 448 11.00 -4.17 6.31
C MET A 448 12.42 -3.90 5.78
N ALA A 449 13.49 -4.37 6.42
CA ALA A 449 13.75 -4.09 7.83
C ALA A 449 15.23 -3.72 8.03
N LEU A 450 15.59 -2.48 7.69
CA LEU A 450 16.52 -1.78 8.56
C LEU A 450 15.80 -1.57 9.90
N ALA A 451 16.39 -2.01 11.00
CA ALA A 451 15.81 -1.81 12.33
C ALA A 451 16.06 -0.38 12.79
N VAL A 452 15.09 0.51 12.54
CA VAL A 452 15.11 1.87 13.08
C VAL A 452 14.62 1.82 14.53
N LEU A 453 15.56 1.96 15.48
CA LEU A 453 15.29 2.01 16.90
C LEU A 453 15.13 3.47 17.31
N ASN A 454 13.89 3.95 17.31
CA ASN A 454 13.54 5.30 17.76
C ASN A 454 13.40 5.39 19.28
N SER A 455 13.70 6.57 19.81
CA SER A 455 13.52 6.94 21.22
C SER A 455 14.23 5.99 22.20
N VAL A 456 15.41 5.46 21.82
CA VAL A 456 16.15 4.45 22.61
C VAL A 456 16.49 4.91 24.05
N ASP A 457 16.63 6.21 24.22
CA ASP A 457 16.83 6.94 25.47
C ASP A 457 15.59 6.94 26.41
N ALA A 458 14.40 6.66 25.88
CA ALA A 458 13.13 6.76 26.60
C ALA A 458 12.54 5.39 27.03
N TRP A 459 13.21 4.27 26.77
CA TRP A 459 12.71 2.92 27.09
C TRP A 459 13.63 2.21 28.10
N SER A 460 13.20 2.10 29.36
CA SER A 460 13.93 1.35 30.41
C SER A 460 13.55 -0.13 30.52
N HIS A 461 12.39 -0.53 29.98
CA HIS A 461 11.91 -1.91 30.02
C HIS A 461 10.94 -2.18 28.85
N VAL A 462 11.02 -3.37 28.25
CA VAL A 462 10.07 -3.88 27.26
C VAL A 462 9.38 -5.11 27.83
N PRO A 463 8.06 -5.10 28.06
CA PRO A 463 7.35 -6.27 28.57
C PRO A 463 7.44 -7.46 27.59
N GLY A 464 7.87 -8.63 28.07
CA GLY A 464 7.80 -9.88 27.32
C GLY A 464 8.96 -10.20 26.36
N LEU A 465 10.08 -9.47 26.42
CA LEU A 465 11.35 -9.85 25.77
C LEU A 465 12.30 -10.57 26.73
#